data_AF-A0A3M2C4V0-F1
#
_entry.id   AF-A0A3M2C4V0-F1
#
_cell.length_a   1.000
_cell.length_b   1.000
_cell.length_c   1.000
_cell.angle_alpha   90.00
_cell.angle_beta   90.00
_cell.angle_gamma   90.00
#
_symmetry.space_group_name_H-M   'P 1'
#
loop_
_entity.id
_entity.type
_entity.pdbx_description
1 polymer ?
#
loop_
_entity_poly.entity_id
_entity_poly.type
_entity_poly.pdbx_seq_one_letter_code
_entity_poly.pdbx_strand_id
1 'polypeptide(L)'
;MSKSTKKPSLRRAATLVRELSAAWKANPDLEPELGRPATAERIAETERRLGVELPRALVHLYSAHDGTGYGSIDGYHRLLSLDELVQAKAALDDLQSSGHFDHWRAGEWWNLAWVPFLDFEGNHLCVDTSTEEIVEFLTHDGKRTRLYPSAHVWLAALAEVTALARRADNPEDVMRSSRTAARVRKKLAPGYPVYRRARKRPKTRAPKGLEVHYQAFERDAYHWTIMRAGAFVQTYYGRAYSAQLSRKPFATEAQAEAFVLKAIKAKLKAGYSPKAPMRTTREDVHGILEPAARHMKSLPAPR
;
A
#
# COMPACT_ATOMS: atom_id res chain seq x y z
N MET A 1 -23.25 34.39 -29.93
CA MET A 1 -21.94 33.89 -30.42
C MET A 1 -21.44 32.82 -29.46
N SER A 2 -21.67 31.53 -29.75
CA SER A 2 -21.18 30.43 -28.93
C SER A 2 -19.74 30.11 -29.31
N LYS A 3 -18.78 30.41 -28.42
CA LYS A 3 -17.38 30.01 -28.62
C LYS A 3 -17.31 28.49 -28.45
N SER A 4 -17.23 27.78 -29.57
CA SER A 4 -16.89 26.36 -29.63
C SER A 4 -15.50 26.16 -29.01
N THR A 5 -15.45 25.86 -27.72
CA THR A 5 -14.25 25.37 -27.05
C THR A 5 -13.97 23.98 -27.60
N LYS A 6 -13.09 23.89 -28.61
CA LYS A 6 -12.54 22.61 -29.08
C LYS A 6 -12.01 21.86 -27.85
N LYS A 7 -12.67 20.77 -27.47
CA LYS A 7 -12.10 19.81 -26.51
C LYS A 7 -10.73 19.42 -27.05
N PRO A 8 -9.64 19.53 -26.27
CA PRO A 8 -8.33 19.07 -26.72
C PRO A 8 -8.45 17.60 -27.12
N SER A 9 -8.14 17.25 -28.37
CA SER A 9 -7.99 15.84 -28.72
C SER A 9 -6.81 15.32 -27.94
N LEU A 10 -7.03 14.32 -27.10
CA LEU A 10 -5.96 13.65 -26.37
C LEU A 10 -4.92 13.13 -27.38
N ARG A 11 -3.67 13.60 -27.26
CA ARG A 11 -2.55 13.18 -28.12
C ARG A 11 -2.27 11.70 -27.89
N ARG A 12 -1.70 11.00 -28.87
CA ARG A 12 -1.31 9.59 -28.68
C ARG A 12 -0.25 9.46 -27.57
N ALA A 13 -0.37 8.43 -26.74
CA ALA A 13 0.53 8.19 -25.61
C ALA A 13 2.02 8.20 -26.00
N ALA A 14 2.40 7.51 -27.08
CA ALA A 14 3.78 7.50 -27.58
C ALA A 14 4.33 8.90 -27.91
N THR A 15 3.48 9.82 -28.39
CA THR A 15 3.88 11.21 -28.66
C THR A 15 4.16 11.95 -27.36
N LEU A 16 3.28 11.80 -26.37
CA LEU A 16 3.45 12.40 -25.04
C LEU A 16 4.74 11.92 -24.37
N VAL A 17 5.00 10.61 -24.40
CA VAL A 17 6.24 10.04 -23.84
C VAL A 17 7.48 10.58 -24.54
N ARG A 18 7.47 10.70 -25.88
CA ARG A 18 8.61 11.25 -26.61
C ARG A 18 8.89 12.70 -26.21
N GLU A 19 7.85 13.52 -26.06
CA GLU A 19 7.96 14.92 -25.61
C GLU A 19 8.50 15.02 -24.18
N LEU A 20 7.99 14.18 -23.27
CA LEU A 20 8.48 14.08 -21.89
C LEU A 20 9.93 13.61 -21.83
N SER A 21 10.27 12.55 -22.57
CA SER A 21 11.64 12.04 -22.64
C SER A 21 12.62 13.10 -23.13
N ALA A 22 12.24 13.90 -24.12
CA ALA A 22 13.10 14.98 -24.61
C ALA A 22 13.25 16.09 -23.56
N ALA A 23 12.18 16.40 -22.82
CA ALA A 23 12.22 17.36 -21.74
C ALA A 23 13.10 16.89 -20.56
N TRP A 24 12.99 15.62 -20.15
CA TRP A 24 13.76 15.05 -19.05
C TRP A 24 15.25 14.93 -19.38
N LYS A 25 15.58 14.51 -20.61
CA LYS A 25 16.99 14.49 -21.07
C LYS A 25 17.63 15.88 -21.17
N ALA A 26 16.83 16.93 -21.30
CA ALA A 26 17.31 18.31 -21.30
C ALA A 26 17.41 18.90 -19.88
N ASN A 27 16.99 18.17 -18.85
CA ASN A 27 17.12 18.58 -17.45
C ASN A 27 18.40 17.97 -16.86
N PRO A 28 19.44 18.77 -16.53
CA PRO A 28 20.73 18.27 -16.06
C PRO A 28 20.65 17.43 -14.78
N ASP A 29 19.69 17.72 -13.90
CA ASP A 29 19.54 17.03 -12.62
C ASP A 29 18.79 15.71 -12.77
N LEU A 30 17.96 15.58 -13.81
CA LEU A 30 17.14 14.40 -14.05
C LEU A 30 17.76 13.45 -15.07
N GLU A 31 18.44 13.95 -16.10
CA GLU A 31 19.11 13.14 -17.13
C GLU A 31 19.95 11.97 -16.56
N PRO A 32 20.86 12.18 -15.59
CA PRO A 32 21.70 11.09 -15.08
C PRO A 32 20.90 10.01 -14.32
N GLU A 33 19.71 10.35 -13.86
CA GLU A 33 18.82 9.45 -13.12
C GLU A 33 17.92 8.61 -14.04
N LEU A 34 17.80 8.95 -15.32
CA LEU A 34 16.92 8.25 -16.25
C LEU A 34 17.39 6.82 -16.53
N GLY A 35 16.53 5.86 -16.18
CA GLY A 35 16.73 4.46 -16.50
C GLY A 35 16.74 4.22 -18.01
N ARG A 36 17.47 3.19 -18.45
CA ARG A 36 17.49 2.81 -19.87
C ARG A 36 16.09 2.36 -20.32
N PRO A 37 15.72 2.51 -21.60
CA PRO A 37 14.50 1.93 -22.14
C PRO A 37 14.35 0.43 -21.82
N ALA A 38 13.18 0.02 -21.33
CA ALA A 38 12.87 -1.40 -21.20
C ALA A 38 12.55 -2.02 -22.56
N THR A 39 12.98 -3.26 -22.79
CA THR A 39 12.60 -4.02 -23.98
C THR A 39 11.17 -4.56 -23.88
N ALA A 40 10.56 -4.91 -25.01
CA ALA A 40 9.24 -5.52 -25.03
C ALA A 40 9.18 -6.83 -24.23
N GLU A 41 10.24 -7.64 -24.30
CA GLU A 41 10.37 -8.90 -23.55
C GLU A 41 10.43 -8.64 -22.04
N ARG A 42 11.12 -7.57 -21.63
CA ARG A 42 11.21 -7.18 -20.22
C ARG A 42 9.87 -6.71 -19.67
N ILE A 43 9.14 -5.91 -20.45
CA ILE A 43 7.79 -5.47 -20.07
C ILE A 43 6.84 -6.67 -19.99
N ALA A 44 6.85 -7.57 -20.98
CA ALA A 44 6.02 -8.76 -20.99
C ALA A 44 6.33 -9.71 -19.82
N GLU A 45 7.61 -9.85 -19.42
CA GLU A 45 7.99 -10.60 -18.22
C GLU A 45 7.46 -9.94 -16.95
N THR A 46 7.52 -8.62 -16.86
CA THR A 46 6.95 -7.88 -15.73
C THR A 46 5.44 -8.09 -15.65
N GLU A 47 4.70 -7.97 -16.75
CA GLU A 47 3.25 -8.23 -16.78
C GLU A 47 2.91 -9.65 -16.33
N ARG A 48 3.70 -10.66 -16.75
CA ARG A 48 3.56 -12.04 -16.25
C ARG A 48 3.77 -12.14 -14.74
N ARG A 49 4.81 -11.50 -14.20
CA ARG A 49 5.10 -11.49 -12.75
C ARG A 49 4.01 -10.79 -11.93
N LEU A 50 3.38 -9.77 -12.51
CA LEU A 50 2.28 -9.05 -11.86
C LEU A 50 0.93 -9.75 -12.01
N GLY A 51 0.78 -10.64 -13.01
CA GLY A 51 -0.47 -11.29 -13.35
C GLY A 51 -1.50 -10.35 -14.00
N VAL A 52 -1.05 -9.21 -14.54
CA VAL A 52 -1.89 -8.16 -15.15
C VAL A 52 -1.14 -7.49 -16.30
N GLU A 53 -1.87 -7.03 -17.31
CA GLU A 53 -1.32 -6.17 -18.37
C GLU A 53 -1.20 -4.73 -17.87
N LEU A 54 -0.11 -4.05 -18.24
CA LEU A 54 0.09 -2.65 -17.91
C LEU A 54 -0.72 -1.78 -18.89
N PRO A 55 -1.31 -0.66 -18.42
CA PRO A 55 -1.92 0.30 -19.33
C PRO A 55 -0.94 0.74 -20.40
N ARG A 56 -1.41 0.83 -21.65
CA ARG A 56 -0.57 1.20 -22.80
C ARG A 56 0.26 2.47 -22.59
N ALA A 57 -0.25 3.44 -21.83
CA ALA A 57 0.49 4.66 -21.50
C ALA A 57 1.75 4.38 -20.66
N LEU A 58 1.66 3.46 -19.69
CA LEU A 58 2.80 3.02 -18.89
C LEU A 58 3.75 2.15 -19.71
N VAL A 59 3.24 1.27 -20.58
CA VAL A 59 4.09 0.50 -21.52
C VAL A 59 4.96 1.44 -22.37
N HIS A 60 4.38 2.51 -22.94
CA HIS A 60 5.15 3.51 -23.68
C HIS A 60 6.17 4.21 -22.79
N LEU A 61 5.81 4.55 -21.54
CA LEU A 61 6.70 5.21 -20.60
C LEU A 61 7.92 4.34 -20.29
N TYR A 62 7.69 3.07 -19.92
CA TYR A 62 8.75 2.10 -19.65
C TYR A 62 9.60 1.78 -20.88
N SER A 63 9.00 1.78 -22.08
CA SER A 63 9.73 1.65 -23.34
C SER A 63 10.63 2.86 -23.63
N ALA A 64 10.54 3.95 -22.86
CA ALA A 64 11.43 5.10 -22.96
C ALA A 64 12.38 5.20 -21.78
N HIS A 65 11.91 4.92 -20.55
CA HIS A 65 12.68 5.01 -19.31
C HIS A 65 12.24 3.95 -18.30
N ASP A 66 13.13 3.03 -17.94
CA ASP A 66 12.90 2.02 -16.90
C ASP A 66 13.31 2.55 -15.51
N GLY A 67 12.49 3.45 -14.97
CA GLY A 67 12.74 4.10 -13.68
C GLY A 67 13.51 5.43 -13.81
N THR A 68 13.60 6.17 -12.69
CA THR A 68 14.33 7.44 -12.63
C THR A 68 15.23 7.58 -11.41
N GLY A 69 15.94 6.54 -10.97
CA GLY A 69 16.88 6.63 -9.85
C GLY A 69 16.26 7.31 -8.62
N TYR A 70 16.80 8.46 -8.20
CA TYR A 70 16.20 9.39 -7.22
C TYR A 70 15.51 10.62 -7.83
N GLY A 71 15.60 10.79 -9.15
CA GLY A 71 14.99 11.90 -9.89
C GLY A 71 13.46 11.85 -9.88
N SER A 72 12.83 12.94 -9.44
CA SER A 72 11.37 13.09 -9.44
C SER A 72 10.85 13.49 -10.83
N ILE A 73 9.74 12.87 -11.25
CA ILE A 73 9.07 13.18 -12.53
C ILE A 73 7.68 13.79 -12.36
N ASP A 74 7.00 13.57 -11.23
CA ASP A 74 5.69 14.19 -10.93
C ASP A 74 5.62 14.62 -9.47
N GLY A 75 5.85 15.92 -9.24
CA GLY A 75 5.99 16.49 -7.90
C GLY A 75 7.21 15.92 -7.19
N TYR A 76 6.98 15.13 -6.13
CA TYR A 76 8.05 14.46 -5.38
C TYR A 76 8.23 12.99 -5.80
N HIS A 77 7.40 12.49 -6.72
CA HIS A 77 7.42 11.08 -7.06
C HIS A 77 8.43 10.77 -8.16
N ARG A 78 9.22 9.74 -7.93
CA ARG A 78 10.12 9.12 -8.92
C ARG A 78 9.42 7.98 -9.65
N LEU A 79 9.85 7.67 -10.87
CA LEU A 79 9.42 6.48 -11.58
C LEU A 79 10.12 5.26 -11.00
N LEU A 80 9.34 4.28 -10.55
CA LEU A 80 9.86 2.97 -10.20
C LEU A 80 10.33 2.27 -11.46
N SER A 81 11.51 1.64 -11.42
CA SER A 81 11.87 0.64 -12.42
C SER A 81 10.90 -0.55 -12.38
N LEU A 82 10.85 -1.35 -13.43
CA LEU A 82 9.98 -2.53 -13.53
C LEU A 82 10.27 -3.53 -12.39
N ASP A 83 11.52 -3.68 -11.96
CA ASP A 83 11.86 -4.54 -10.83
C ASP A 83 11.39 -3.97 -9.49
N GLU A 84 11.60 -2.68 -9.25
CA GLU A 84 11.12 -2.02 -8.02
C GLU A 84 9.59 -2.03 -7.95
N LEU A 85 8.90 -1.83 -9.08
CA LEU A 85 7.46 -1.94 -9.18
C LEU A 85 6.97 -3.33 -8.74
N VAL A 86 7.60 -4.41 -9.25
CA VAL A 86 7.23 -5.77 -8.87
C VAL A 86 7.52 -6.03 -7.38
N GLN A 87 8.66 -5.57 -6.89
CA GLN A 87 9.01 -5.72 -5.47
C GLN A 87 8.04 -4.97 -4.55
N ALA A 88 7.72 -3.72 -4.88
CA ALA A 88 6.76 -2.90 -4.13
C ALA A 88 5.37 -3.54 -4.11
N LYS A 89 4.89 -4.03 -5.26
CA LYS A 89 3.62 -4.75 -5.33
C LYS A 89 3.63 -6.00 -4.46
N ALA A 90 4.65 -6.85 -4.60
CA ALA A 90 4.73 -8.09 -3.85
C ALA A 90 4.75 -7.85 -2.33
N ALA A 91 5.49 -6.83 -1.88
CA ALA A 91 5.55 -6.46 -0.47
C ALA A 91 4.19 -5.96 0.06
N LEU A 92 3.49 -5.11 -0.68
CA LEU A 92 2.18 -4.57 -0.28
C LEU A 92 1.08 -5.63 -0.33
N ASP A 93 1.12 -6.52 -1.32
CA ASP A 93 0.22 -7.67 -1.41
C ASP A 93 0.45 -8.65 -0.23
N ASP A 94 1.70 -8.93 0.14
CA ASP A 94 2.02 -9.75 1.31
C ASP A 94 1.53 -9.11 2.62
N LEU A 95 1.76 -7.81 2.82
CA LEU A 95 1.24 -7.08 3.99
C LEU A 95 -0.30 -7.11 4.08
N GLN A 96 -0.98 -7.03 2.94
CA GLN A 96 -2.44 -7.13 2.87
C GLN A 96 -2.93 -8.56 3.16
N SER A 97 -2.28 -9.59 2.62
CA SER A 97 -2.67 -11.00 2.79
C SER A 97 -2.31 -11.57 4.17
N SER A 98 -1.24 -11.09 4.80
CA SER A 98 -0.81 -11.48 6.15
C SER A 98 -1.66 -10.85 7.25
N GLY A 99 -2.58 -9.94 6.88
CA GLY A 99 -3.50 -9.30 7.82
C GLY A 99 -2.84 -8.25 8.71
N HIS A 100 -1.66 -7.73 8.33
CA HIS A 100 -0.96 -6.68 9.09
C HIS A 100 -1.85 -5.44 9.30
N PHE A 101 -2.70 -5.14 8.31
CA PHE A 101 -3.62 -4.00 8.31
C PHE A 101 -5.09 -4.41 8.45
N ASP A 102 -5.37 -5.52 9.14
CA ASP A 102 -6.73 -6.07 9.32
C ASP A 102 -7.72 -5.18 10.08
N HIS A 103 -7.27 -4.07 10.66
CA HIS A 103 -8.15 -3.06 11.24
C HIS A 103 -8.86 -2.21 10.16
N TRP A 104 -8.45 -2.32 8.89
CA TRP A 104 -9.15 -1.79 7.71
C TRP A 104 -10.01 -2.87 7.05
N ARG A 105 -11.13 -2.50 6.40
CA ARG A 105 -11.88 -3.51 5.62
C ARG A 105 -10.98 -4.04 4.50
N ALA A 106 -11.23 -5.28 4.08
CA ALA A 106 -10.48 -5.87 2.97
C ALA A 106 -10.52 -4.94 1.75
N GLY A 107 -9.36 -4.72 1.13
CA GLY A 107 -9.24 -3.81 -0.03
C GLY A 107 -9.27 -2.31 0.30
N GLU A 108 -9.43 -1.90 1.56
CA GLU A 108 -9.47 -0.48 1.93
C GLU A 108 -8.10 0.09 2.23
N TRP A 109 -7.21 -0.67 2.91
CA TRP A 109 -5.84 -0.22 3.12
C TRP A 109 -5.04 -0.37 1.82
N TRP A 110 -4.94 -1.58 1.29
CA TRP A 110 -4.33 -1.87 -0.01
C TRP A 110 -5.30 -2.71 -0.86
N ASN A 111 -5.37 -2.43 -2.16
CA ASN A 111 -6.18 -3.19 -3.11
C ASN A 111 -5.24 -4.00 -4.01
N LEU A 112 -5.49 -5.30 -4.14
CA LEU A 112 -4.66 -6.20 -4.95
C LEU A 112 -4.66 -5.85 -6.44
N ALA A 113 -5.67 -5.12 -6.92
CA ALA A 113 -5.73 -4.59 -8.28
C ALA A 113 -4.78 -3.40 -8.52
N TRP A 114 -4.18 -2.84 -7.46
CA TRP A 114 -3.27 -1.71 -7.59
C TRP A 114 -1.86 -2.18 -7.96
N VAL A 115 -1.28 -1.49 -8.93
CA VAL A 115 0.12 -1.64 -9.35
C VAL A 115 0.82 -0.30 -9.13
N PRO A 116 1.76 -0.20 -8.17
CA PRO A 116 2.49 1.05 -7.91
C PRO A 116 3.46 1.32 -9.06
N PHE A 117 3.49 2.54 -9.61
CA PHE A 117 4.43 2.88 -10.67
C PHE A 117 5.26 4.13 -10.36
N LEU A 118 4.81 4.98 -9.44
CA LEU A 118 5.63 6.03 -8.87
C LEU A 118 5.75 5.87 -7.36
N ASP A 119 6.85 6.37 -6.80
CA ASP A 119 7.18 6.28 -5.37
C ASP A 119 7.64 7.62 -4.81
N PHE A 120 7.29 7.87 -3.56
CA PHE A 120 7.83 8.93 -2.73
C PHE A 120 7.80 8.47 -1.26
N GLU A 121 8.94 8.02 -0.75
CA GLU A 121 9.10 7.57 0.64
C GLU A 121 8.08 6.49 1.04
N GLY A 122 7.82 5.53 0.16
CA GLY A 122 6.85 4.46 0.39
C GLY A 122 5.39 4.90 0.23
N ASN A 123 5.14 6.11 -0.27
CA ASN A 123 3.84 6.50 -0.81
C ASN A 123 3.86 6.30 -2.32
N HIS A 124 2.75 5.82 -2.88
CA HIS A 124 2.72 5.42 -4.27
C HIS A 124 1.63 6.13 -5.06
N LEU A 125 1.94 6.44 -6.32
CA LEU A 125 0.91 6.52 -7.34
C LEU A 125 0.78 5.13 -7.97
N CYS A 126 -0.44 4.61 -7.91
CA CYS A 126 -0.79 3.31 -8.44
C CYS A 126 -1.70 3.47 -9.63
N VAL A 127 -1.62 2.54 -10.58
CA VAL A 127 -2.74 2.29 -11.49
C VAL A 127 -3.63 1.20 -10.90
N ASP A 128 -4.93 1.46 -10.86
CA ASP A 128 -5.93 0.44 -10.56
C ASP A 128 -6.23 -0.35 -11.83
N THR A 129 -5.76 -1.58 -11.92
CA THR A 129 -5.94 -2.43 -13.11
C THR A 129 -7.39 -2.85 -13.35
N SER A 130 -8.28 -2.65 -12.37
CA SER A 130 -9.71 -2.93 -12.52
C SER A 130 -10.51 -1.76 -13.11
N THR A 131 -10.03 -0.52 -12.93
CA THR A 131 -10.73 0.70 -13.39
C THR A 131 -9.90 1.59 -14.33
N GLU A 132 -8.63 1.25 -14.52
CA GLU A 132 -7.56 2.04 -15.16
C GLU A 132 -7.21 3.37 -14.46
N GLU A 133 -7.90 3.72 -13.38
CA GLU A 133 -7.70 4.99 -12.68
C GLU A 133 -6.32 5.08 -12.03
N ILE A 134 -5.78 6.30 -11.93
CA ILE A 134 -4.58 6.56 -11.13
C ILE A 134 -5.00 6.91 -9.70
N VAL A 135 -4.49 6.16 -8.74
CA VAL A 135 -4.82 6.25 -7.33
C VAL A 135 -3.59 6.65 -6.53
N GLU A 136 -3.75 7.60 -5.61
CA GLU A 136 -2.77 7.93 -4.61
C GLU A 136 -2.94 7.01 -3.39
N PHE A 137 -1.88 6.28 -3.08
CA PHE A 137 -1.75 5.45 -1.90
C PHE A 137 -0.75 6.07 -0.93
N LEU A 138 -1.24 6.50 0.23
CA LEU A 138 -0.41 6.98 1.33
C LEU A 138 -0.34 5.89 2.41
N THR A 139 0.87 5.41 2.71
CA THR A 139 1.07 4.22 3.57
C THR A 139 0.59 4.45 5.00
N HIS A 140 0.73 5.68 5.51
CA HIS A 140 0.38 6.05 6.89
C HIS A 140 -0.94 6.83 7.03
N ASP A 141 -1.66 7.09 5.93
CA ASP A 141 -2.96 7.77 5.94
C ASP A 141 -4.05 6.81 5.40
N GLY A 142 -5.31 7.06 5.75
CA GLY A 142 -6.47 6.40 5.16
C GLY A 142 -6.95 7.03 3.85
N LYS A 143 -6.29 8.05 3.28
CA LYS A 143 -6.70 8.63 1.98
C LYS A 143 -6.38 7.70 0.82
N ARG A 144 -7.34 7.50 -0.08
CA ARG A 144 -7.21 6.71 -1.33
C ARG A 144 -7.72 7.54 -2.50
N THR A 145 -7.08 8.70 -2.71
CA THR A 145 -7.54 9.69 -3.66
C THR A 145 -7.40 9.15 -5.08
N ARG A 146 -8.46 9.18 -5.87
CA ARG A 146 -8.34 8.91 -7.31
C ARG A 146 -7.95 10.20 -7.99
N LEU A 147 -6.76 10.26 -8.59
CA LEU A 147 -6.17 11.47 -9.14
C LEU A 147 -6.50 11.67 -10.61
N TYR A 148 -6.58 10.59 -11.39
CA TYR A 148 -6.86 10.65 -12.83
C TYR A 148 -7.75 9.49 -13.26
N PRO A 149 -8.60 9.69 -14.28
CA PRO A 149 -9.44 8.63 -14.81
C PRO A 149 -8.66 7.55 -15.57
N SER A 150 -7.43 7.84 -16.01
CA SER A 150 -6.55 6.86 -16.63
C SER A 150 -5.08 7.28 -16.61
N ALA A 151 -4.18 6.31 -16.76
CA ALA A 151 -2.75 6.56 -16.99
C ALA A 151 -2.48 7.46 -18.21
N HIS A 152 -3.34 7.40 -19.23
CA HIS A 152 -3.22 8.28 -20.39
C HIS A 152 -3.48 9.75 -20.05
N VAL A 153 -4.52 10.03 -19.27
CA VAL A 153 -4.85 11.42 -18.86
C VAL A 153 -3.81 11.96 -17.88
N TRP A 154 -3.30 11.12 -16.97
CA TRP A 154 -2.15 11.46 -16.13
C TRP A 154 -0.93 11.87 -16.97
N LEU A 155 -0.55 11.05 -17.95
CA LEU A 155 0.60 11.32 -18.81
C LEU A 155 0.43 12.61 -19.63
N ALA A 156 -0.79 12.88 -20.12
CA ALA A 156 -1.10 14.12 -20.82
C ALA A 156 -0.96 15.35 -19.90
N ALA A 157 -1.44 15.25 -18.66
CA ALA A 157 -1.29 16.31 -17.67
C ALA A 157 0.17 16.54 -17.30
N LEU A 158 0.94 15.46 -17.11
CA LEU A 158 2.36 15.53 -16.83
C LEU A 158 3.11 16.22 -17.98
N ALA A 159 2.85 15.85 -19.24
CA ALA A 159 3.46 16.50 -20.40
C ALA A 159 3.16 18.00 -20.48
N GLU A 160 1.91 18.42 -20.24
CA GLU A 160 1.55 19.85 -20.21
C GLU A 160 2.23 20.58 -19.04
N VAL A 161 2.29 19.99 -17.85
CA VAL A 161 2.96 20.59 -16.68
C VAL A 161 4.46 20.71 -16.89
N THR A 162 5.13 19.67 -17.40
CA THR A 162 6.56 19.70 -17.71
C THR A 162 6.89 20.75 -18.77
N ALA A 163 6.05 20.89 -19.81
CA ALA A 163 6.24 21.92 -20.83
C ALA A 163 6.14 23.35 -20.27
N LEU A 164 5.27 23.56 -19.27
CA LEU A 164 5.16 24.83 -18.55
C LEU A 164 6.35 25.06 -17.62
N ALA A 165 6.76 24.05 -16.85
CA ALA A 165 7.88 24.13 -15.93
C ALA A 165 9.17 24.56 -16.64
N ARG A 166 9.43 24.03 -17.85
CA ARG A 166 10.61 24.40 -18.67
C ARG A 166 10.70 25.88 -19.06
N ARG A 167 9.59 26.63 -18.97
CA ARG A 167 9.52 28.04 -19.33
C ARG A 167 9.35 28.94 -18.12
N ALA A 168 9.29 28.37 -16.92
CA ALA A 168 9.07 29.11 -15.69
C ALA A 168 10.40 29.46 -15.04
N ASP A 169 10.42 30.58 -14.32
CA ASP A 169 11.59 30.99 -13.52
C ASP A 169 11.89 30.00 -12.39
N ASN A 170 10.86 29.30 -11.89
CA ASN A 170 10.97 28.23 -10.90
C ASN A 170 10.27 26.95 -11.41
N PRO A 171 10.98 26.08 -12.15
CA PRO A 171 10.42 24.84 -12.69
C PRO A 171 9.93 23.88 -11.59
N GLU A 172 10.60 23.82 -10.44
CA GLU A 172 10.22 22.92 -9.34
C GLU A 172 8.87 23.28 -8.73
N ASP A 173 8.62 24.58 -8.52
CA ASP A 173 7.31 25.05 -8.01
C ASP A 173 6.18 24.66 -8.96
N VAL A 174 6.42 24.79 -10.27
CA VAL A 174 5.45 24.38 -11.29
C VAL A 174 5.16 22.88 -11.20
N MET A 175 6.19 22.04 -11.10
CA MET A 175 6.04 20.58 -11.03
C MET A 175 5.35 20.10 -9.74
N ARG A 176 5.62 20.74 -8.60
CA ARG A 176 5.14 20.27 -7.28
C ARG A 176 3.69 20.61 -7.03
N SER A 177 3.33 21.89 -7.02
CA SER A 177 2.01 22.30 -6.51
C SER A 177 1.55 23.69 -6.94
N SER A 178 2.15 24.28 -7.99
CA SER A 178 1.70 25.57 -8.49
C SER A 178 0.21 25.57 -8.86
N ARG A 179 -0.44 26.73 -8.69
CA ARG A 179 -1.83 26.95 -9.17
C ARG A 179 -1.96 26.67 -10.67
N THR A 180 -0.89 26.86 -11.42
CA THR A 180 -0.84 26.60 -12.87
C THR A 180 -0.94 25.11 -13.17
N ALA A 181 -0.14 24.27 -12.50
CA ALA A 181 -0.23 22.81 -12.65
C ALA A 181 -1.59 22.28 -12.19
N ALA A 182 -2.13 22.79 -11.08
CA ALA A 182 -3.47 22.43 -10.63
C ALA A 182 -4.56 22.76 -11.67
N ARG A 183 -4.45 23.89 -12.38
CA ARG A 183 -5.38 24.26 -13.48
C ARG A 183 -5.28 23.32 -14.67
N VAL A 184 -4.07 22.93 -15.07
CA VAL A 184 -3.84 21.95 -16.15
C VAL A 184 -4.46 20.60 -15.79
N ARG A 185 -4.13 20.08 -14.60
CA ARG A 185 -4.67 18.81 -14.09
C ARG A 185 -6.21 18.84 -14.06
N LYS A 186 -6.81 19.90 -13.53
CA LYS A 186 -8.29 20.07 -13.49
C LYS A 186 -8.93 20.15 -14.88
N LYS A 187 -8.25 20.76 -15.86
CA LYS A 187 -8.74 20.88 -17.24
C LYS A 187 -8.73 19.52 -17.96
N LEU A 188 -7.68 18.72 -17.77
CA LEU A 188 -7.51 17.44 -18.46
C LEU A 188 -8.23 16.28 -17.76
N ALA A 189 -8.40 16.36 -16.44
CA ALA A 189 -9.13 15.37 -15.64
C ALA A 189 -10.34 16.02 -14.93
N PRO A 190 -11.36 16.48 -15.67
CA PRO A 190 -12.55 17.07 -15.07
C PRO A 190 -13.24 16.05 -14.15
N GLY A 191 -13.62 16.49 -12.94
CA GLY A 191 -14.20 15.62 -11.91
C GLY A 191 -13.17 14.94 -11.00
N TYR A 192 -11.87 15.13 -11.26
CA TYR A 192 -10.78 14.65 -10.42
C TYR A 192 -10.05 15.83 -9.73
N PRO A 193 -9.41 15.61 -8.56
CA PRO A 193 -9.35 14.34 -7.82
C PRO A 193 -10.70 13.95 -7.18
N VAL A 194 -10.97 12.65 -7.11
CA VAL A 194 -12.10 12.09 -6.33
C VAL A 194 -11.56 11.59 -4.99
N TYR A 195 -11.89 12.31 -3.93
CA TYR A 195 -11.44 11.96 -2.58
C TYR A 195 -12.20 10.75 -2.04
N ARG A 196 -11.45 9.69 -1.72
CA ARG A 196 -11.94 8.52 -0.99
C ARG A 196 -11.13 8.36 0.28
N ARG A 197 -11.79 7.92 1.36
CA ARG A 197 -11.11 7.46 2.56
C ARG A 197 -11.36 5.96 2.74
N ALA A 198 -10.28 5.25 3.04
CA ALA A 198 -10.27 3.89 3.51
C ALA A 198 -11.21 3.77 4.72
N ARG A 199 -12.00 2.71 4.72
CA ARG A 199 -12.94 2.43 5.80
C ARG A 199 -12.29 1.48 6.79
N LYS A 200 -12.27 1.86 8.06
CA LYS A 200 -11.92 0.94 9.14
C LYS A 200 -12.95 -0.19 9.21
N ARG A 201 -12.53 -1.37 9.65
CA ARG A 201 -13.48 -2.43 9.99
C ARG A 201 -14.38 -1.92 11.13
N PRO A 202 -15.68 -2.24 11.12
CA PRO A 202 -16.51 -2.02 12.28
C PRO A 202 -15.85 -2.71 13.47
N LYS A 203 -15.67 -1.99 14.59
CA LYS A 203 -15.18 -2.61 15.82
C LYS A 203 -16.16 -3.71 16.19
N THR A 204 -15.75 -4.97 16.08
CA THR A 204 -16.55 -6.07 16.58
C THR A 204 -16.49 -5.94 18.09
N ARG A 205 -17.61 -5.62 18.74
CA ARG A 205 -17.67 -5.71 20.20
C ARG A 205 -17.42 -7.18 20.54
N ALA A 206 -16.44 -7.41 21.40
CA ALA A 206 -16.29 -8.73 22.00
C ALA A 206 -17.64 -9.14 22.61
N PRO A 207 -17.99 -10.44 22.52
CA PRO A 207 -19.11 -10.94 23.30
C PRO A 207 -18.91 -10.54 24.77
N LYS A 208 -19.99 -10.08 25.41
CA LYS A 208 -19.96 -9.79 26.85
C LYS A 208 -19.55 -11.07 27.58
N GLY A 209 -18.59 -10.98 28.49
CA GLY A 209 -18.13 -12.11 29.28
C GLY A 209 -17.00 -12.96 28.66
N LEU A 210 -16.45 -12.60 27.50
CA LEU A 210 -15.27 -13.29 26.98
C LEU A 210 -14.05 -12.98 27.86
N GLU A 211 -13.67 -13.94 28.71
CA GLU A 211 -12.50 -13.83 29.56
C GLU A 211 -11.22 -13.90 28.71
N VAL A 212 -10.30 -12.97 28.96
CA VAL A 212 -8.99 -12.94 28.29
C VAL A 212 -7.93 -13.35 29.29
N HIS A 213 -7.32 -14.52 29.06
CA HIS A 213 -6.17 -14.94 29.84
C HIS A 213 -4.91 -14.38 29.18
N TYR A 214 -4.12 -13.64 29.94
CA TYR A 214 -2.86 -13.05 29.50
C TYR A 214 -1.74 -13.56 30.40
N GLN A 215 -0.65 -14.02 29.79
CA GLN A 215 0.59 -14.29 30.52
C GLN A 215 1.79 -13.82 29.71
N ALA A 216 2.68 -13.07 30.36
CA ALA A 216 3.94 -12.61 29.79
C ALA A 216 5.12 -13.31 30.46
N PHE A 217 6.20 -13.45 29.70
CA PHE A 217 7.45 -14.08 30.08
C PHE A 217 8.64 -13.32 29.49
N GLU A 218 9.78 -13.37 30.17
CA GLU A 218 11.05 -12.82 29.67
C GLU A 218 12.21 -13.80 29.84
N ARG A 219 13.20 -13.65 28.96
CA ARG A 219 14.52 -14.28 29.08
C ARG A 219 15.54 -13.37 28.39
N ASP A 220 16.44 -12.79 29.17
CA ASP A 220 17.38 -11.76 28.70
C ASP A 220 16.63 -10.60 28.00
N ALA A 221 17.01 -10.25 26.76
CA ALA A 221 16.33 -9.25 25.94
C ALA A 221 15.04 -9.76 25.25
N TYR A 222 14.70 -11.05 25.39
CA TYR A 222 13.56 -11.66 24.72
C TYR A 222 12.30 -11.60 25.57
N HIS A 223 11.21 -11.22 24.90
CA HIS A 223 9.88 -11.18 25.45
C HIS A 223 9.02 -12.22 24.74
N TRP A 224 8.22 -12.95 25.52
CA TRP A 224 7.19 -13.83 25.01
C TRP A 224 5.88 -13.57 25.72
N THR A 225 4.80 -13.36 24.99
CA THR A 225 3.46 -13.24 25.57
C THR A 225 2.54 -14.26 24.93
N ILE A 226 1.58 -14.74 25.71
CA ILE A 226 0.50 -15.58 25.24
C ILE A 226 -0.82 -15.03 25.77
N MET A 227 -1.78 -14.91 24.88
CA MET A 227 -3.13 -14.48 25.17
C MET A 227 -4.13 -15.51 24.65
N ARG A 228 -5.16 -15.79 25.44
CA ARG A 228 -6.30 -16.63 25.06
C ARG A 228 -7.58 -15.82 25.18
N ALA A 229 -8.45 -15.91 24.18
CA ALA A 229 -9.81 -15.41 24.24
C ALA A 229 -10.74 -16.47 23.63
N GLY A 230 -11.46 -17.23 24.46
CA GLY A 230 -12.21 -18.43 24.03
C GLY A 230 -11.32 -19.45 23.32
N ALA A 231 -11.76 -19.93 22.15
CA ALA A 231 -11.04 -20.91 21.31
C ALA A 231 -9.93 -20.29 20.42
N PHE A 232 -9.44 -19.10 20.76
CA PHE A 232 -8.44 -18.38 19.98
C PHE A 232 -7.22 -18.03 20.84
N VAL A 233 -6.02 -18.28 20.31
CA VAL A 233 -4.75 -17.97 20.99
C VAL A 233 -3.90 -17.06 20.13
N GLN A 234 -3.31 -16.05 20.76
CA GLN A 234 -2.33 -15.16 20.16
C GLN A 234 -1.03 -15.24 20.96
N THR A 235 0.10 -15.38 20.27
CA THR A 235 1.43 -15.34 20.90
C THR A 235 2.28 -14.27 20.26
N TYR A 236 3.05 -13.55 21.08
CA TYR A 236 4.12 -12.67 20.61
C TYR A 236 5.46 -13.23 21.05
N TYR A 237 6.47 -13.16 20.19
CA TYR A 237 7.82 -13.58 20.50
C TYR A 237 8.85 -12.66 19.85
N GLY A 238 9.74 -12.06 20.62
CA GLY A 238 10.92 -11.38 20.06
C GLY A 238 11.57 -10.40 21.02
N ARG A 239 12.47 -9.57 20.51
CA ARG A 239 13.00 -8.41 21.25
C ARG A 239 12.00 -7.25 21.10
N ALA A 240 12.08 -6.26 21.99
CA ALA A 240 11.09 -5.18 22.12
C ALA A 240 10.58 -4.58 20.79
N TYR A 241 11.43 -4.50 19.76
CA TYR A 241 11.09 -3.90 18.46
C TYR A 241 10.99 -4.90 17.28
N SER A 242 11.09 -6.22 17.52
CA SER A 242 11.11 -7.25 16.47
C SER A 242 10.26 -8.47 16.79
N ALA A 243 9.14 -8.28 17.50
CA ALA A 243 8.27 -9.37 17.90
C ALA A 243 7.53 -9.99 16.71
N GLN A 244 7.68 -11.30 16.53
CA GLN A 244 6.83 -12.11 15.66
C GLN A 244 5.49 -12.36 16.34
N LEU A 245 4.40 -12.07 15.63
CA LEU A 245 3.04 -12.33 16.05
C LEU A 245 2.54 -13.62 15.41
N SER A 246 2.00 -14.53 16.21
CA SER A 246 1.28 -15.72 15.73
C SER A 246 -0.13 -15.78 16.31
N ARG A 247 -1.08 -16.19 15.49
CA ARG A 247 -2.49 -16.32 15.82
C ARG A 247 -2.95 -17.71 15.44
N LYS A 248 -3.59 -18.41 16.37
CA LYS A 248 -4.02 -19.79 16.18
C LYS A 248 -5.47 -19.99 16.66
N PRO A 249 -6.41 -20.25 15.75
CA PRO A 249 -7.75 -20.71 16.11
C PRO A 249 -7.72 -22.20 16.50
N PHE A 250 -8.66 -22.59 17.36
CA PHE A 250 -8.91 -23.97 17.77
C PHE A 250 -10.39 -24.32 17.60
N ALA A 251 -10.73 -25.60 17.46
CA ALA A 251 -12.14 -25.99 17.32
C ALA A 251 -12.93 -25.77 18.63
N THR A 252 -12.26 -25.85 19.78
CA THR A 252 -12.87 -25.70 21.11
C THR A 252 -12.00 -24.89 22.06
N GLU A 253 -12.60 -24.32 23.12
CA GLU A 253 -11.87 -23.60 24.16
C GLU A 253 -10.90 -24.52 24.93
N ALA A 254 -11.30 -25.77 25.19
CA ALA A 254 -10.46 -26.77 25.85
C ALA A 254 -9.17 -27.06 25.05
N GLN A 255 -9.25 -27.11 23.72
CA GLN A 255 -8.06 -27.27 22.87
C GLN A 255 -7.14 -26.04 22.94
N ALA A 256 -7.70 -24.84 22.94
CA ALA A 256 -6.95 -23.60 23.09
C ALA A 256 -6.25 -23.53 24.46
N GLU A 257 -6.96 -23.91 25.53
CA GLU A 257 -6.41 -23.99 26.88
C GLU A 257 -5.28 -25.00 27.01
N ALA A 258 -5.48 -26.22 26.50
CA ALA A 258 -4.45 -27.25 26.50
C ALA A 258 -3.19 -26.78 25.74
N PHE A 259 -3.37 -26.07 24.63
CA PHE A 259 -2.26 -25.46 23.90
C PHE A 259 -1.53 -24.40 24.72
N VAL A 260 -2.25 -23.48 25.38
CA VAL A 260 -1.68 -22.43 26.22
C VAL A 260 -0.86 -23.04 27.36
N LEU A 261 -1.42 -24.00 28.08
CA LEU A 261 -0.73 -24.68 29.19
C LEU A 261 0.54 -25.40 28.71
N LYS A 262 0.46 -26.09 27.57
CA LYS A 262 1.63 -26.73 26.95
C LYS A 262 2.71 -25.71 26.56
N ALA A 263 2.32 -24.59 25.96
CA ALA A 263 3.24 -23.53 25.55
C ALA A 263 3.93 -22.87 26.75
N ILE A 264 3.18 -22.60 27.82
CA ILE A 264 3.72 -22.07 29.09
C ILE A 264 4.76 -23.03 29.68
N LYS A 265 4.42 -24.32 29.81
CA LYS A 265 5.36 -25.34 30.33
C LYS A 265 6.65 -25.40 29.50
N ALA A 266 6.53 -25.34 28.18
CA ALA A 266 7.69 -25.35 27.28
C ALA A 266 8.59 -24.11 27.48
N LYS A 267 8.00 -22.93 27.71
CA LYS A 267 8.76 -21.70 27.92
C LYS A 267 9.44 -21.65 29.28
N LEU A 268 8.76 -22.10 30.34
CA LEU A 268 9.38 -22.29 31.65
C LEU A 268 10.57 -23.24 31.58
N LYS A 269 10.43 -24.39 30.89
CA LYS A 269 11.54 -25.34 30.65
C LYS A 269 12.70 -24.71 29.87
N ALA A 270 12.43 -23.73 29.01
CA ALA A 270 13.43 -23.01 28.24
C ALA A 270 14.08 -21.83 29.00
N GLY A 271 13.84 -21.71 30.31
CA GLY A 271 14.45 -20.67 31.17
C GLY A 271 13.78 -19.31 31.10
N TYR A 272 12.53 -19.24 30.62
CA TYR A 272 11.76 -18.00 30.69
C TYR A 272 11.14 -17.83 32.07
N SER A 273 11.18 -16.61 32.60
CA SER A 273 10.56 -16.24 33.87
C SER A 273 9.23 -15.52 33.62
N PRO A 274 8.15 -15.85 34.36
CA PRO A 274 6.89 -15.14 34.22
C PRO A 274 7.03 -13.70 34.71
N LYS A 275 6.48 -12.74 33.96
CA LYS A 275 6.29 -11.37 34.44
C LYS A 275 5.01 -11.30 35.27
N ALA A 276 5.03 -10.42 36.28
CA ALA A 276 3.79 -9.96 36.89
C ALA A 276 2.82 -9.53 35.78
N PRO A 277 1.52 -9.80 35.91
CA PRO A 277 0.55 -9.40 34.91
C PRO A 277 0.68 -7.89 34.72
N MET A 278 1.26 -7.47 33.59
CA MET A 278 1.14 -6.09 33.16
C MET A 278 -0.35 -5.81 33.10
N ARG A 279 -0.77 -4.63 33.58
CA ARG A 279 -2.11 -4.13 33.26
C ARG A 279 -2.25 -4.22 31.76
N THR A 280 -3.02 -5.20 31.28
CA THR A 280 -3.28 -5.37 29.87
C THR A 280 -3.86 -4.05 29.40
N THR A 281 -3.19 -3.40 28.45
CA THR A 281 -3.75 -2.18 27.92
C THR A 281 -5.04 -2.54 27.21
N ARG A 282 -6.01 -1.62 27.18
CA ARG A 282 -7.25 -1.84 26.43
C ARG A 282 -6.96 -2.18 24.96
N GLU A 283 -5.82 -1.73 24.43
CA GLU A 283 -5.32 -1.98 23.08
C GLU A 283 -4.85 -3.43 22.88
N ASP A 284 -4.07 -3.99 23.82
CA ASP A 284 -3.61 -5.39 23.77
C ASP A 284 -4.80 -6.36 23.75
N VAL A 285 -5.79 -6.10 24.59
CA VAL A 285 -7.01 -6.90 24.71
C VAL A 285 -7.84 -6.78 23.42
N HIS A 286 -7.98 -5.57 22.85
CA HIS A 286 -8.70 -5.40 21.60
C HIS A 286 -8.06 -6.18 20.42
N GLY A 287 -6.73 -6.31 20.40
CA GLY A 287 -6.00 -7.03 19.36
C GLY A 287 -6.31 -8.52 19.25
N ILE A 288 -6.71 -9.18 20.36
CA ILE A 288 -7.10 -10.60 20.37
C ILE A 288 -8.62 -10.81 20.33
N LEU A 289 -9.39 -9.91 20.93
CA LEU A 289 -10.84 -10.04 21.03
C LEU A 289 -11.56 -10.04 19.67
N GLU A 290 -11.11 -9.21 18.72
CA GLU A 290 -11.77 -9.10 17.42
C GLU A 290 -11.56 -10.36 16.54
N PRO A 291 -10.33 -10.90 16.37
CA PRO A 291 -10.12 -12.19 15.74
C PRO A 291 -10.86 -13.35 16.44
N ALA A 292 -10.86 -13.39 17.78
CA ALA A 292 -11.55 -14.42 18.55
C ALA A 292 -13.07 -14.40 18.33
N ALA A 293 -13.69 -13.22 18.35
CA ALA A 293 -15.11 -13.06 18.10
C ALA A 293 -15.52 -13.50 16.69
N ARG A 294 -14.66 -13.29 15.67
CA ARG A 294 -14.89 -13.78 14.31
C ARG A 294 -14.86 -15.30 14.26
N HIS A 295 -13.81 -15.90 14.84
CA HIS A 295 -13.65 -17.36 14.86
C HIS A 295 -14.85 -18.05 15.51
N MET A 296 -15.32 -17.54 16.65
CA MET A 296 -16.50 -18.10 17.32
C MET A 296 -17.77 -18.01 16.47
N LYS A 297 -17.97 -16.94 15.69
CA LYS A 297 -19.12 -16.83 14.77
C LYS A 297 -19.06 -17.81 13.60
N SER A 298 -17.86 -18.27 13.21
CA SER A 298 -17.68 -19.24 12.13
C SER A 298 -17.76 -20.69 12.59
N LEU A 299 -17.73 -20.95 13.90
CA LEU A 299 -17.93 -22.30 14.41
C LEU A 299 -19.41 -22.72 14.24
N PRO A 300 -19.69 -23.98 13.85
CA PRO A 300 -21.05 -24.49 13.81
C PRO A 300 -21.68 -24.38 15.21
N ALA A 301 -22.97 -24.04 15.26
CA ALA A 301 -23.71 -23.99 16.52
C ALA A 301 -23.58 -25.36 17.23
N PRO A 302 -23.34 -25.37 18.56
CA PRO A 302 -23.32 -26.62 19.31
C PRO A 302 -24.67 -27.33 19.08
N ARG A 303 -24.59 -28.59 18.61
CA ARG A 303 -25.75 -29.47 18.48
C ARG A 303 -26.19 -29.96 19.84
#